data_AF-A0A961RUL7-F1
#
_entry.id   AF-A0A961RUL7-F1
#
_cell.length_a   1.000
_cell.length_b   1.000
_cell.length_c   1.000
_cell.angle_alpha   90.00
_cell.angle_beta   90.00
_cell.angle_gamma   90.00
#
_symmetry.space_group_name_H-M   'P 1'
#
loop_
_entity.id
_entity.type
_entity.pdbx_description
1 polymer ?
#
loop_
_entity_poly.entity_id
_entity_poly.type
_entity_poly.pdbx_seq_one_letter_code
_entity_poly.pdbx_strand_id
1 'polypeptide(L)' 'MLQDGQIYLGTSRKPDDSIADPQYMILKYANRHGLITGATGTG' A
#
# COMPACT_ATOMS: atom_id res chain seq x y z
N MET A 1 -12.40 -5.90 5.32
CA MET A 1 -13.37 -4.79 5.21
C MET A 1 -12.62 -3.59 4.63
N LEU A 2 -13.15 -2.93 3.60
CA LEU A 2 -12.49 -1.75 3.01
C LEU A 2 -12.63 -0.55 3.96
N GLN A 3 -11.57 0.26 4.10
CA GLN A 3 -11.57 1.44 4.96
C GLN A 3 -12.11 2.66 4.20
N ASP A 4 -13.08 3.35 4.79
CA ASP A 4 -13.70 4.52 4.18
C ASP A 4 -12.71 5.69 4.01
N GLY A 5 -12.78 6.38 2.87
CA GLY A 5 -11.87 7.47 2.51
C GLY A 5 -10.40 7.05 2.27
N GLN A 6 -10.14 5.75 2.12
CA GLN A 6 -8.81 5.20 1.87
C GLN A 6 -8.78 4.29 0.64
N ILE A 7 -7.61 4.20 0.00
CA ILE A 7 -7.34 3.23 -1.06
C ILE A 7 -6.53 2.08 -0.47
N TYR A 8 -6.88 0.85 -0.84
CA TYR A 8 -6.10 -0.34 -0.51
C TYR A 8 -4.90 -0.48 -1.46
N LEU A 9 -3.69 -0.63 -0.91
CA LEU A 9 -2.44 -0.72 -1.67
C LEU A 9 -1.95 -2.16 -1.83
N GLY A 10 -2.24 -3.03 -0.87
CA GLY A 10 -1.75 -4.40 -0.83
C GLY A 10 -1.57 -4.91 0.59
N THR A 11 -1.04 -6.12 0.74
CA THR A 11 -0.74 -6.72 2.05
C THR A 11 0.76 -6.78 2.25
N SER A 12 1.24 -6.20 3.34
CA SER A 12 2.64 -6.33 3.75
C SER A 12 2.95 -7.74 4.26
N ARG A 13 4.20 -8.18 4.11
CA ARG A 13 4.68 -9.48 4.58
C ARG A 13 5.81 -9.32 5.59
N LYS A 14 5.92 -10.27 6.51
CA LYS A 14 7.03 -10.39 7.45
C LYS A 14 8.25 -11.02 6.77
N PRO A 15 9.45 -10.98 7.40
CA PRO A 15 10.65 -11.61 6.85
C PRO A 15 10.51 -13.13 6.62
N ASP A 16 9.62 -13.80 7.34
CA ASP A 16 9.29 -15.22 7.19
C ASP A 16 8.21 -15.48 6.11
N ASP A 17 7.91 -14.48 5.28
CA ASP A 17 6.90 -14.48 4.22
C ASP A 17 5.45 -14.62 4.69
N SER A 18 5.21 -14.71 6.02
CA SER A 18 3.85 -14.68 6.56
C SER A 18 3.20 -13.30 6.38
N ILE A 19 1.87 -13.29 6.30
CA ILE A 19 1.09 -12.05 6.19
C ILE A 19 1.30 -11.20 7.45
N ALA A 20 1.61 -9.91 7.25
CA ALA A 20 1.61 -8.90 8.30
C ALA A 20 0.25 -8.20 8.32
N ASP A 21 0.17 -7.02 7.68
CA ASP A 21 -1.02 -6.17 7.73
C ASP A 21 -1.42 -5.65 6.34
N PRO A 22 -2.73 -5.43 6.10
CA PRO A 22 -3.21 -4.74 4.92
C PRO A 22 -2.81 -3.25 4.96
N GLN A 23 -2.28 -2.75 3.83
CA GLN A 23 -1.78 -1.39 3.68
C GLN A 23 -2.81 -0.52 2.96
N TYR A 24 -3.04 0.68 3.51
CA TYR A 24 -4.01 1.64 2.99
C TYR A 24 -3.42 3.05 2.93
N MET A 25 -3.88 3.84 1.96
CA MET A 25 -3.49 5.24 1.78
C MET A 25 -4.68 6.17 1.99
N ILE A 26 -4.51 7.13 2.89
CA ILE A 26 -5.54 8.12 3.24
C ILE A 26 -5.48 9.31 2.29
N LEU A 27 -6.53 9.53 1.47
CA LEU A 27 -6.51 10.58 0.44
C LEU A 27 -6.79 12.00 0.94
N LYS A 28 -7.43 12.14 2.11
CA LYS A 28 -7.85 13.45 2.65
C LYS A 28 -6.68 14.39 2.97
N TYR A 29 -5.51 13.86 3.30
CA TYR A 29 -4.36 14.66 3.78
C TYR A 29 -3.35 14.99 2.67
N ALA A 30 -3.82 15.20 1.45
CA ALA A 30 -2.97 15.45 0.28
C ALA A 30 -1.96 14.33 -0.07
N ASN A 31 -2.07 13.13 0.52
CA ASN A 31 -1.31 11.93 0.13
C ASN A 31 -1.66 11.40 -1.27
N ARG A 32 -2.39 12.17 -2.09
CA ARG A 32 -2.74 11.83 -3.47
C ARG A 32 -1.57 11.93 -4.45
N HIS A 33 -0.45 12.51 -4.02
CA HIS A 33 0.79 12.57 -4.78
C HIS A 33 1.74 11.49 -4.26
N GLY A 34 1.73 10.33 -4.90
CA GLY A 34 2.62 9.21 -4.60
C GLY A 34 3.82 9.16 -5.55
N LEU A 35 4.93 8.60 -5.08
CA LEU A 35 6.06 8.22 -5.91
C LEU A 35 6.15 6.69 -5.95
N ILE A 36 6.09 6.12 -7.15
CA ILE A 36 6.34 4.69 -7.38
C ILE A 36 7.64 4.59 -8.14
N THR A 37 8.55 3.74 -7.66
CA THR A 37 9.87 3.53 -8.26
C THR A 37 10.22 2.04 -8.20
N GLY A 38 11.07 1.59 -9.14
CA GLY A 38 11.45 0.20 -9.28
C GLY A 38 12.26 -0.03 -10.55
N ALA A 39 12.96 -1.17 -10.61
CA ALA A 39 13.64 -1.61 -11.82
C ALA A 39 12.61 -2.13 -12.85
N THR A 40 13.05 -2.35 -14.08
CA THR A 40 12.19 -2.96 -15.11
C THR A 40 11.67 -4.33 -14.64
N GLY A 41 10.35 -4.51 -14.64
CA GLY A 41 9.71 -5.78 -14.26
C GLY A 41 9.34 -5.93 -12.77
N THR A 42 9.41 -4.88 -11.94
CA THR A 42 9.08 -4.93 -10.51
C THR A 42 7.68 -4.41 -10.16
N GLY A 43 6.81 -4.28 -11.16
CA GLY A 43 5.46 -3.71 -11.02
C GLY A 43 4.67 -4.29 -9.86
#